data_AF-A0A9E5FFI0-F1
#
_entry.id   AF-A0A9E5FFI0-F1
#
_cell.length_a   1.000
_cell.length_b   1.000
_cell.length_c   1.000
_cell.angle_alpha   90.00
_cell.angle_beta   90.00
_cell.angle_gamma   90.00
#
_symmetry.space_group_name_H-M   'P 1'
#
loop_
_entity.id
_entity.type
_entity.pdbx_description
1 polymer ?
#
loop_
_entity_poly.entity_id
_entity_poly.type
_entity_poly.pdbx_seq_one_letter_code
_entity_poly.pdbx_strand_id
1 'polypeptide(L)'
;LERSYRDVLLSYFRDPPAANQAIESFVNTAFFSDLPIPKAVEIHMNLVDGWSKQLLLEGHKSEFLQDYRLALLDVIAHLCEMYRRSIPPDGASGQQGRLRDPYIRQAEMS
;
A
#
# COMPACT_ATOMS: atom_id res chain seq x y z
N LEU A 1 -12.66 7.08 -1.90
CA LEU A 1 -11.20 6.93 -1.71
C LEU A 1 -10.52 8.28 -1.49
N GLU A 2 -10.75 9.30 -2.33
CA GLU A 2 -10.13 10.64 -2.14
C GLU A 2 -10.36 11.26 -0.76
N ARG A 3 -11.59 11.19 -0.21
CA ARG A 3 -11.88 11.69 1.14
C ARG A 3 -11.04 11.00 2.22
N SER A 4 -10.94 9.67 2.16
CA SER A 4 -10.14 8.88 3.11
C SER A 4 -8.65 9.16 2.94
N TYR A 5 -8.15 9.33 1.72
CA TYR A 5 -6.77 9.73 1.48
C TYR A 5 -6.48 11.16 1.96
N ARG A 6 -7.45 12.06 1.85
CA ARG A 6 -7.37 13.41 2.41
C ARG A 6 -7.21 13.36 3.93
N ASP A 7 -7.93 12.46 4.60
CA ASP A 7 -7.81 12.26 6.06
C ASP A 7 -6.41 11.75 6.45
N VAL A 8 -5.79 10.87 5.63
CA VAL A 8 -4.37 10.49 5.80
C VAL A 8 -3.48 11.72 5.79
N LEU A 9 -3.56 12.54 4.74
CA LEU A 9 -2.69 13.71 4.61
C LEU A 9 -2.92 14.74 5.74
N LEU A 10 -4.16 14.99 6.15
CA LEU A 10 -4.47 15.95 7.20
C LEU A 10 -4.01 15.52 8.60
N SER A 11 -3.91 14.20 8.83
CA SER A 11 -3.48 13.64 10.11
C SER A 11 -1.98 13.34 10.16
N TYR A 12 -1.33 13.09 9.01
CA TYR A 12 0.01 12.48 8.90
C TYR A 12 1.09 13.11 9.79
N PHE A 13 1.25 14.43 9.74
CA PHE A 13 2.25 15.15 10.54
C PHE A 13 1.71 15.67 11.88
N ARG A 14 0.41 15.57 12.12
CA ARG A 14 -0.26 16.20 13.27
C ARG A 14 -0.50 15.23 14.42
N ASP A 15 -0.90 14.00 14.10
CA ASP A 15 -1.37 13.01 15.07
C ASP A 15 -1.01 11.60 14.57
N PRO A 16 0.11 11.01 15.07
CA PRO A 16 0.58 9.71 14.59
C PRO A 16 -0.44 8.56 14.79
N PRO A 17 -1.12 8.43 15.95
CA PRO A 17 -2.22 7.48 16.10
C PRO A 17 -3.33 7.64 15.05
N ALA A 18 -3.81 8.87 14.83
CA ALA A 18 -4.86 9.12 13.83
C ALA A 18 -4.38 8.86 12.40
N ALA A 19 -3.12 9.19 12.10
CA ALA A 19 -2.50 8.93 10.80
C ALA A 19 -2.45 7.43 10.50
N ASN A 20 -2.00 6.61 11.45
CA ASN A 20 -1.96 5.16 11.30
C ASN A 20 -3.35 4.59 11.02
N GLN A 21 -4.36 5.04 11.78
CA GLN A 21 -5.74 4.60 11.56
C GLN A 21 -6.27 5.03 10.18
N ALA A 22 -5.97 6.25 9.73
CA ALA A 22 -6.37 6.74 8.43
C ALA A 22 -5.70 5.94 7.30
N ILE A 23 -4.40 5.61 7.45
CA ILE A 23 -3.65 4.78 6.50
C ILE A 23 -4.28 3.39 6.42
N GLU A 24 -4.47 2.72 7.55
CA GLU A 24 -5.10 1.40 7.60
C GLU A 24 -6.49 1.40 6.96
N SER A 25 -7.32 2.42 7.26
CA SER A 25 -8.66 2.57 6.70
C SER A 25 -8.63 2.75 5.18
N PHE A 26 -7.75 3.63 4.68
CA PHE A 26 -7.58 3.85 3.25
C PHE A 26 -7.11 2.58 2.54
N VAL A 27 -6.06 1.95 3.06
CA VAL A 27 -5.40 0.78 2.47
C VAL A 27 -6.34 -0.42 2.42
N ASN A 28 -7.07 -0.71 3.51
CA ASN A 28 -8.09 -1.76 3.50
C ASN A 28 -9.15 -1.52 2.41
N THR A 29 -9.70 -0.30 2.36
CA THR A 29 -10.73 0.04 1.36
C THR A 29 -10.19 -0.08 -0.06
N ALA A 30 -8.97 0.41 -0.30
CA ALA A 30 -8.31 0.34 -1.60
C ALA A 30 -8.03 -1.10 -2.03
N PHE A 31 -7.52 -1.94 -1.12
CA PHE A 31 -7.25 -3.35 -1.39
C PHE A 31 -8.52 -4.13 -1.72
N PHE A 32 -9.59 -3.99 -0.92
CA PHE A 32 -10.86 -4.69 -1.19
C PHE A 32 -11.59 -4.19 -2.45
N SER A 33 -11.25 -2.99 -2.92
CA SER A 33 -11.77 -2.43 -4.17
C SER A 33 -10.90 -2.74 -5.38
N ASP A 34 -9.84 -3.56 -5.23
CA ASP A 34 -8.83 -3.85 -6.25
C ASP A 34 -8.24 -2.58 -6.89
N LEU A 35 -7.93 -1.58 -6.05
CA LEU A 35 -7.41 -0.30 -6.51
C LEU A 35 -5.97 -0.48 -7.05
N PRO A 36 -5.71 -0.13 -8.33
CA PRO A 36 -4.36 -0.16 -8.85
C PRO A 36 -3.46 0.85 -8.12
N ILE A 37 -2.22 0.46 -7.78
CA ILE A 37 -1.24 1.35 -7.11
C ILE A 37 -1.09 2.72 -7.84
N PRO A 38 -1.01 2.79 -9.19
CA PRO A 38 -0.94 4.07 -9.88
C PRO A 38 -2.13 5.00 -9.59
N LYS A 39 -3.31 4.44 -9.28
CA LYS A 39 -4.48 5.25 -8.93
C LYS A 39 -4.35 5.89 -7.55
N ALA A 40 -3.67 5.26 -6.60
CA ALA A 40 -3.35 5.88 -5.31
C ALA A 40 -2.39 7.07 -5.48
N VAL A 41 -1.40 6.95 -6.39
CA VAL A 41 -0.50 8.05 -6.76
C VAL A 41 -1.29 9.19 -7.42
N GLU A 42 -2.22 8.87 -8.33
CA GLU A 42 -3.06 9.89 -8.97
C GLU A 42 -3.90 10.67 -7.93
N ILE A 43 -4.54 9.97 -6.99
CA ILE A 43 -5.31 10.59 -5.91
C ILE A 43 -4.42 11.55 -5.10
N HIS A 44 -3.21 11.12 -4.75
CA HIS A 44 -2.24 11.96 -4.04
C HIS A 44 -1.90 13.23 -4.82
N MET A 45 -1.55 13.08 -6.10
CA MET A 45 -1.15 14.20 -6.95
C MET A 45 -2.30 15.21 -7.11
N ASN A 46 -3.52 14.75 -7.32
CA ASN A 46 -4.69 15.61 -7.47
C ASN A 46 -4.96 16.44 -6.19
N LEU A 47 -4.81 15.84 -5.01
CA LEU A 47 -5.00 16.54 -3.74
C LEU A 47 -3.88 17.56 -3.47
N VAL A 48 -2.63 17.16 -3.67
CA VAL A 48 -1.47 18.04 -3.45
C VAL A 48 -1.46 19.21 -4.43
N ASP A 49 -1.74 18.98 -5.71
CA ASP A 49 -1.87 20.04 -6.72
C ASP A 49 -3.03 20.98 -6.40
N GLY A 50 -4.19 20.43 -6.00
CA GLY A 50 -5.34 21.22 -5.57
C GLY A 50 -5.02 22.14 -4.39
N TRP A 51 -4.34 21.62 -3.36
CA TRP A 51 -3.91 22.42 -2.22
C TRP A 51 -2.85 23.45 -2.57
N SER A 52 -1.90 23.10 -3.44
CA SER A 52 -0.88 24.06 -3.90
C SER A 52 -1.52 25.25 -4.61
N LYS A 53 -2.50 25.00 -5.49
CA LYS A 53 -3.27 26.04 -6.17
C LYS A 53 -4.04 26.90 -5.18
N GLN A 54 -4.70 26.29 -4.20
CA GLN A 54 -5.45 27.01 -3.18
C GLN A 54 -4.55 27.90 -2.32
N LEU A 55 -3.43 27.37 -1.81
CA LEU A 55 -2.48 28.14 -1.01
C LEU A 55 -1.88 29.32 -1.79
N LEU A 56 -1.59 29.12 -3.07
CA LEU A 56 -1.10 30.19 -3.93
C LEU A 56 -2.11 31.34 -4.06
N LEU A 57 -3.41 31.02 -4.19
CA LEU A 57 -4.48 32.02 -4.22
C LEU A 57 -4.63 32.77 -2.88
N GLU A 58 -4.38 32.09 -1.77
CA GLU A 58 -4.39 32.67 -0.42
C GLU A 58 -3.09 33.44 -0.08
N GLY A 59 -2.09 33.42 -0.97
CA GLY A 59 -0.80 34.09 -0.75
C GLY A 59 0.13 33.33 0.21
N HIS A 60 -0.13 32.04 0.44
CA HIS A 60 0.67 31.18 1.29
C HIS A 60 1.71 30.36 0.49
N LYS A 61 2.81 29.99 1.16
CA LYS A 61 3.82 29.09 0.58
C LYS A 61 3.30 27.66 0.57
N SER A 62 3.55 26.92 -0.50
CA SER A 62 3.15 25.51 -0.65
C SER A 62 4.31 24.51 -0.66
N GLU A 63 5.54 24.96 -0.38
CA GLU A 63 6.76 24.13 -0.45
C GLU A 63 6.71 22.91 0.50
N PHE A 64 6.10 23.08 1.67
CA PHE A 64 5.90 22.00 2.65
C PHE A 64 5.03 20.85 2.12
N LEU A 65 4.21 21.07 1.08
CA LEU A 65 3.40 20.00 0.50
C LEU A 65 4.25 18.87 -0.09
N GLN A 66 5.53 19.13 -0.38
CA GLN A 66 6.46 18.09 -0.83
C GLN A 66 6.72 17.03 0.24
N ASP A 67 6.57 17.35 1.52
CA ASP A 67 6.77 16.42 2.63
C ASP A 67 5.70 15.31 2.64
N TYR A 68 4.53 15.57 2.04
CA TYR A 68 3.48 14.55 1.88
C TYR A 68 3.88 13.38 0.98
N ARG A 69 5.01 13.46 0.26
CA ARG A 69 5.59 12.29 -0.42
C ARG A 69 5.89 11.15 0.56
N LEU A 70 6.21 11.46 1.82
CA LEU A 70 6.37 10.46 2.88
C LEU A 70 5.06 9.72 3.15
N ALA A 71 3.93 10.43 3.24
CA ALA A 71 2.62 9.82 3.39
C ALA A 71 2.24 8.92 2.19
N LEU A 72 2.60 9.32 0.97
CA LEU A 72 2.41 8.48 -0.21
C LEU A 72 3.24 7.20 -0.14
N LEU A 73 4.52 7.31 0.22
CA LEU A 73 5.40 6.15 0.38
C LEU A 73 4.85 5.17 1.41
N ASP A 74 4.35 5.69 2.53
CA ASP A 74 3.80 4.88 3.62
C ASP A 74 2.54 4.12 3.17
N VAL A 75 1.61 4.80 2.50
CA VAL A 75 0.41 4.16 1.93
C VAL A 75 0.77 3.10 0.88
N ILE A 76 1.72 3.37 -0.01
CA ILE A 76 2.16 2.39 -1.01
C ILE A 76 2.81 1.19 -0.33
N ALA A 77 3.64 1.40 0.70
CA ALA A 77 4.27 0.31 1.45
C ALA A 77 3.21 -0.60 2.10
N HIS A 78 2.18 -0.02 2.71
CA HIS A 78 1.08 -0.77 3.31
C HIS A 78 0.27 -1.55 2.26
N LEU A 79 -0.03 -0.95 1.10
CA LEU A 79 -0.71 -1.64 0.00
C LEU A 79 0.14 -2.80 -0.53
N CYS A 80 1.43 -2.58 -0.78
CA CYS A 80 2.36 -3.61 -1.20
C CYS A 80 2.43 -4.76 -0.19
N GLU A 81 2.44 -4.46 1.10
CA GLU A 81 2.44 -5.48 2.14
C GLU A 81 1.12 -6.29 2.16
N MET A 82 -0.03 -5.65 1.94
CA MET A 82 -1.30 -6.36 1.78
C MET A 82 -1.30 -7.29 0.56
N TYR A 83 -0.88 -6.79 -0.60
CA TYR A 83 -0.78 -7.60 -1.82
C TYR A 83 0.25 -8.74 -1.67
N ARG A 84 1.36 -8.51 -0.98
CA ARG A 84 2.35 -9.56 -0.70
C ARG A 84 1.77 -10.68 0.18
N ARG A 85 0.99 -10.32 1.20
CA ARG A 85 0.35 -11.27 2.13
C ARG A 85 -0.85 -12.00 1.53
N SER A 86 -1.49 -11.45 0.50
CA SER A 86 -2.65 -12.08 -0.14
C SER A 86 -2.26 -13.23 -1.08
N ILE A 87 -1.00 -13.31 -1.48
CA ILE A 87 -0.46 -14.41 -2.28
C ILE A 87 -0.20 -15.60 -1.35
N PRO A 88 -0.84 -16.76 -1.56
CA PRO A 88 -0.54 -17.97 -0.79
C PRO A 88 0.95 -18.32 -0.94
N PRO A 89 1.65 -18.74 0.14
CA PRO A 89 3.02 -19.21 0.01
C PRO A 89 3.06 -20.40 -0.95
N ASP A 90 4.02 -20.42 -1.87
CA ASP A 90 4.26 -21.53 -2.79
C ASP A 90 4.43 -22.82 -1.97
N GLY A 91 3.35 -23.62 -1.89
CA GLY A 91 3.26 -24.80 -1.02
C GLY A 91 1.88 -25.03 -0.40
N ALA A 92 1.03 -24.01 -0.29
CA ALA A 92 -0.33 -24.16 0.26
C ALA A 92 -1.37 -24.68 -0.76
N SER A 93 -1.06 -24.63 -2.05
CA SER A 93 -1.85 -25.21 -3.13
C SER A 93 -1.12 -26.43 -3.73
N GLY A 94 -1.17 -27.57 -3.01
CA GLY A 94 -0.94 -28.88 -3.63
C GLY A 94 0.39 -29.58 -3.32
N GLN A 95 0.73 -29.80 -2.05
CA GLN A 95 1.51 -30.99 -1.67
C GLN A 95 0.58 -32.21 -1.53
N GLN A 96 -0.03 -32.59 -2.65
CA GLN A 96 -0.50 -33.95 -2.88
C GLN A 96 -0.14 -34.30 -4.33
N GLY A 97 1.17 -34.40 -4.59
CA GLY A 97 1.66 -34.61 -5.94
C GLY A 97 3.18 -34.59 -6.06
N ARG A 98 3.80 -35.76 -5.80
CA ARG A 98 4.98 -36.23 -6.54
C ARG A 98 6.31 -35.51 -6.26
N LEU A 99 6.95 -35.86 -5.14
CA LEU A 99 8.38 -36.19 -5.17
C LEU A 99 8.50 -37.72 -5.16
N ARG A 100 8.20 -38.34 -6.31
CA ARG A 100 8.80 -39.63 -6.64
C ARG A 100 10.19 -39.31 -7.13
N ASP A 101 11.15 -39.29 -6.21
CA ASP A 101 12.55 -39.31 -6.54
C ASP A 101 12.90 -40.73 -7.04
N PRO A 102 13.23 -40.94 -8.33
CA PRO A 102 13.60 -42.26 -8.83
C PRO A 102 14.98 -42.74 -8.31
N TYR A 103 15.76 -41.89 -7.63
CA TYR A 103 17.08 -42.24 -7.13
C TYR A 103 17.08 -42.85 -5.71
N ILE A 104 16.04 -42.62 -4.91
CA ILE A 104 16.00 -43.10 -3.52
C ILE A 104 15.69 -44.62 -3.41
N ARG A 105 15.20 -45.28 -4.48
CA ARG A 105 14.86 -46.71 -4.41
C ARG A 105 16.03 -47.67 -4.66
N GLN A 106 17.21 -47.18 -5.04
CA GLN A 106 18.39 -48.03 -5.26
C GLN A 106 19.27 -48.23 -4.02
N ALA A 107 19.06 -47.47 -2.95
CA ALA A 107 19.85 -47.58 -1.73
C ALA A 107 19.29 -48.59 -0.70
N GLU A 108 18.07 -49.11 -0.90
CA GLU A 108 17.42 -50.02 0.07
C GLU A 108 17.47 -51.51 -0.35
N MET A 109 18.22 -51.88 -1.39
CA MET A 109 18.41 -53.27 -1.83
C MET A 109 19.89 -53.66 -1.99
N SER A 110 20.76 -53.21 -1.07
CA SER A 110 22.14 -53.70 -0.97
C SER A 110 22.56 -53.87 0.48
#